data_AF-A0A1Y2BUQ7-F1
#
_entry.id   AF-A0A1Y2BUQ7-F1
#
_cell.length_a   1.000
_cell.length_b   1.000
_cell.length_c   1.000
_cell.angle_alpha   90.00
_cell.angle_beta   90.00
_cell.angle_gamma   90.00
#
_symmetry.space_group_name_H-M   'P 1'
#
loop_
_entity.id
_entity.type
_entity.pdbx_description
1 polymer ?
#
loop_
_entity_poly.entity_id
_entity_poly.type
_entity_poly.pdbx_seq_one_letter_code
_entity_poly.pdbx_strand_id
1 'polypeptide(L)'
;MEAELKNIGCNFGSIINDNLIILSTKIKEKFIIIIDEWDYIIANNKFSSEEQRKYLSFLKDLIKDKPYNAFVYMTGILPIAKQLSQSTLNFFTEYSILEDDKYYQYFGFTGKEVKELCKINSKLKYKEICNWYNGYKAYNDDPIFNT
;
A
#
# COMPACT_ATOMS: atom_id res chain seq x y z
N MET A 1 -33.71 1.06 -6.99
CA MET A 1 -32.51 0.28 -6.63
C MET A 1 -31.26 0.73 -7.38
N GLU A 2 -31.18 0.64 -8.72
CA GLU A 2 -30.01 1.17 -9.48
C GLU A 2 -29.90 2.72 -9.48
N ALA A 3 -31.02 3.43 -9.31
CA ALA A 3 -31.04 4.89 -9.26
C ALA A 3 -30.57 5.47 -7.90
N GLU A 4 -30.63 4.70 -6.81
CA GLU A 4 -30.17 5.15 -5.49
C GLU A 4 -28.64 5.09 -5.38
N LEU A 5 -28.01 4.08 -5.99
CA LEU A 5 -26.54 3.93 -5.99
C LEU A 5 -25.82 5.06 -6.74
N LYS A 6 -26.47 5.69 -7.74
CA LYS A 6 -25.89 6.83 -8.48
C LYS A 6 -25.88 8.15 -7.69
N ASN A 7 -26.77 8.33 -6.71
CA ASN A 7 -26.84 9.55 -5.90
C ASN A 7 -26.01 9.47 -4.60
N ILE A 8 -25.51 8.28 -4.25
CA ILE A 8 -24.76 8.00 -3.02
C ILE A 8 -23.27 8.33 -3.17
N GLY A 9 -22.73 8.30 -4.40
CA GLY A 9 -21.29 8.46 -4.66
C GLY A 9 -20.69 9.82 -4.28
N CYS A 10 -21.47 10.91 -4.31
CA CYS A 10 -20.99 12.25 -3.92
C CYS A 10 -21.10 12.53 -2.41
N ASN A 11 -21.87 11.75 -1.64
CA ASN A 11 -22.17 12.06 -0.24
C ASN A 11 -21.38 11.19 0.75
N PHE A 12 -20.98 9.98 0.36
CA PHE A 12 -20.31 9.04 1.27
C PHE A 12 -18.95 9.52 1.78
N GLY A 13 -18.13 10.11 0.90
CA GLY A 13 -16.83 10.66 1.29
C GLY A 13 -16.94 11.81 2.28
N SER A 14 -17.96 12.68 2.12
CA SER A 14 -18.25 13.76 3.06
C SER A 14 -18.65 13.21 4.43
N ILE A 15 -19.57 12.24 4.45
CA ILE A 15 -20.07 11.65 5.71
C ILE A 15 -18.95 10.97 6.51
N ILE A 16 -18.06 10.22 5.86
CA ILE A 16 -16.92 9.58 6.53
C ILE A 16 -16.01 10.64 7.14
N ASN A 17 -15.65 11.68 6.37
CA ASN A 17 -14.79 12.76 6.84
C ASN A 17 -15.41 13.47 8.05
N ASP A 18 -16.69 13.83 7.97
CA ASP A 18 -17.41 14.52 9.04
C ASP A 18 -17.44 13.66 10.31
N ASN A 19 -17.71 12.37 10.17
CA ASN A 19 -17.71 11.43 11.29
C ASN A 19 -16.33 11.29 11.94
N LEU A 20 -15.25 11.23 11.15
CA LEU A 20 -13.88 11.16 11.68
C LEU A 20 -13.48 12.46 12.37
N ILE A 21 -13.89 13.62 11.85
CA ILE A 21 -13.68 14.92 12.51
C ILE A 21 -14.41 14.96 13.86
N ILE A 22 -15.69 14.59 13.87
CA ILE A 22 -16.49 14.57 15.11
C ILE A 22 -15.90 13.60 16.13
N LEU A 23 -15.52 12.40 15.68
CA LEU A 23 -14.97 11.37 16.56
C LEU A 23 -13.63 11.81 17.15
N SER A 24 -12.68 12.24 16.32
CA SER A 24 -11.36 12.73 16.77
C SER A 24 -11.48 13.89 17.75
N THR A 25 -12.42 14.82 17.52
CA THR A 25 -12.70 15.93 18.43
C THR A 25 -13.24 15.46 19.78
N LYS A 26 -14.14 14.46 19.79
CA LYS A 26 -14.73 13.92 21.02
C LYS A 26 -13.71 13.14 21.85
N ILE A 27 -12.93 12.28 21.21
CA ILE A 27 -11.94 11.45 21.91
C ILE A 27 -10.64 12.21 22.19
N LYS A 28 -10.43 13.35 21.52
CA LYS A 28 -9.21 14.18 21.55
C LYS A 28 -7.95 13.44 21.09
N GLU A 29 -8.12 12.50 20.17
CA GLU A 29 -7.07 11.68 19.60
C GLU A 29 -7.15 11.71 18.07
N LYS A 30 -6.00 11.50 17.44
CA LYS A 30 -5.86 11.35 15.99
C LYS A 30 -5.78 9.86 15.62
N PHE A 31 -6.10 9.55 14.37
CA PHE A 31 -6.12 8.19 13.85
C PHE A 31 -4.85 7.82 13.10
N ILE A 32 -4.45 6.57 13.26
CA ILE A 32 -3.53 5.90 12.35
C ILE A 32 -4.40 5.15 11.32
N ILE A 33 -4.26 5.50 10.05
CA ILE A 33 -4.99 4.83 8.96
C ILE A 33 -4.05 3.82 8.31
N ILE A 34 -4.50 2.57 8.21
CA ILE A 34 -3.78 1.50 7.52
C ILE A 34 -4.65 1.04 6.36
N ILE A 35 -4.11 1.10 5.14
CA ILE A 35 -4.80 0.65 3.92
C ILE A 35 -3.95 -0.41 3.27
N ASP A 36 -4.39 -1.66 3.36
CA ASP A 36 -3.75 -2.76 2.66
C ASP A 36 -4.24 -2.81 1.20
N GLU A 37 -3.34 -3.12 0.27
CA GLU A 37 -3.62 -3.28 -1.17
C GLU A 37 -4.43 -2.12 -1.78
N TRP A 38 -4.01 -0.88 -1.52
CA TRP A 38 -4.74 0.31 -1.98
C TRP A 38 -4.93 0.33 -3.51
N ASP A 39 -3.98 -0.23 -4.23
CA ASP A 39 -3.93 -0.22 -5.68
C ASP A 39 -4.75 -1.34 -6.33
N TYR A 40 -5.43 -2.19 -5.57
CA TYR A 40 -6.26 -3.27 -6.11
C TYR A 40 -7.25 -2.77 -7.18
N ILE A 41 -7.95 -1.67 -6.90
CA ILE A 41 -8.91 -1.08 -7.84
C ILE A 41 -8.23 -0.55 -9.10
N ILE A 42 -6.98 -0.11 -8.98
CA ILE A 42 -6.18 0.45 -10.08
C ILE A 42 -5.59 -0.66 -10.95
N ALA A 43 -5.06 -1.72 -10.33
CA ALA A 43 -4.42 -2.84 -11.01
C ALA A 43 -5.43 -3.77 -11.70
N ASN A 44 -6.70 -3.72 -11.31
CA ASN A 44 -7.72 -4.66 -11.78
C ASN A 44 -8.53 -4.10 -12.97
N ASN A 45 -8.56 -4.86 -14.07
CA ASN A 45 -9.28 -4.51 -15.29
C ASN A 45 -10.81 -4.56 -15.17
N LYS A 46 -11.35 -5.02 -14.04
CA LYS A 46 -12.79 -5.01 -13.74
C LYS A 46 -13.36 -3.61 -13.53
N PHE A 47 -12.51 -2.63 -13.20
CA PHE A 47 -12.94 -1.26 -12.92
C PHE A 47 -12.65 -0.36 -14.12
N SER A 48 -13.64 0.45 -14.47
CA SER A 48 -13.49 1.48 -15.49
C SER A 48 -12.51 2.56 -15.03
N SER A 49 -11.93 3.28 -15.99
CA SER A 49 -11.06 4.42 -15.67
C SER A 49 -11.78 5.52 -14.87
N GLU A 50 -13.11 5.61 -14.96
CA GLU A 50 -13.90 6.54 -14.14
C GLU A 50 -13.96 6.09 -12.68
N GLU A 51 -14.18 4.81 -12.42
CA GLU A 51 -14.19 4.25 -11.06
C GLU A 51 -12.82 4.36 -10.40
N GLN A 52 -11.76 4.08 -11.15
CA GLN A 52 -10.37 4.26 -10.69
C GLN A 52 -10.11 5.72 -10.27
N ARG A 53 -10.52 6.70 -11.10
CA ARG A 53 -10.39 8.12 -10.77
C ARG A 53 -11.21 8.52 -9.54
N LYS A 54 -12.44 8.02 -9.40
CA LYS A 54 -13.28 8.27 -8.22
C LYS A 54 -12.64 7.72 -6.95
N TYR A 55 -12.09 6.51 -7.01
CA TYR A 55 -11.40 5.89 -5.89
C TYR A 55 -10.15 6.69 -5.47
N LEU A 56 -9.31 7.11 -6.42
CA LEU A 56 -8.15 7.96 -6.15
C LEU A 56 -8.56 9.30 -5.54
N SER A 57 -9.65 9.90 -6.03
CA SER A 57 -10.20 11.12 -5.43
C SER A 57 -10.64 10.88 -3.99
N PHE A 58 -11.33 9.77 -3.72
CA PHE A 58 -11.75 9.39 -2.37
C PHE A 58 -10.56 9.21 -1.42
N LEU A 59 -9.50 8.50 -1.83
CA LEU A 59 -8.29 8.33 -1.00
C LEU A 59 -7.64 9.68 -0.68
N LYS A 60 -7.51 10.56 -1.68
CA LYS A 60 -7.00 11.92 -1.46
C LYS A 60 -7.88 12.66 -0.46
N ASP A 61 -9.20 12.64 -0.66
CA ASP A 61 -10.16 13.34 0.18
C ASP A 61 -10.30 12.74 1.58
N LEU A 62 -9.85 11.51 1.82
CA LEU A 62 -9.80 10.87 3.14
C LEU A 62 -8.50 11.20 3.89
N ILE A 63 -7.41 11.46 3.18
CA ILE A 63 -6.06 11.48 3.76
C ILE A 63 -5.46 12.89 3.80
N LYS A 64 -5.60 13.64 2.71
CA LYS A 64 -4.88 14.90 2.50
C LYS A 64 -5.34 16.00 3.46
N ASP A 65 -4.38 16.59 4.15
CA ASP A 65 -4.57 17.77 5.03
C ASP A 65 -5.66 17.60 6.09
N LYS A 66 -5.84 16.37 6.60
CA LYS A 66 -6.91 16.07 7.57
C LYS A 66 -6.47 16.24 9.01
N PRO A 67 -7.25 16.98 9.83
CA PRO A 67 -6.88 17.25 11.22
C PRO A 67 -6.91 15.99 12.10
N TYR A 68 -7.72 15.00 11.71
CA TYR A 68 -7.84 13.73 12.42
C TYR A 68 -6.72 12.73 12.10
N ASN A 69 -5.86 12.98 11.12
CA ASN A 69 -4.80 12.04 10.75
C ASN A 69 -3.54 12.26 11.59
N ALA A 70 -3.09 11.20 12.27
CA ALA A 70 -1.77 11.13 12.88
C ALA A 70 -0.75 10.59 11.89
N PHE A 71 -1.12 9.51 11.20
CA PHE A 71 -0.26 8.78 10.29
C PHE A 71 -1.09 7.95 9.32
N VAL A 72 -0.60 7.77 8.09
CA VAL A 72 -1.21 6.88 7.10
C VAL A 72 -0.14 5.93 6.56
N TYR A 73 -0.43 4.64 6.64
CA TYR A 73 0.39 3.56 6.07
C TYR A 73 -0.41 2.84 4.99
N MET A 74 0.22 2.63 3.84
CA MET A 74 -0.42 1.97 2.71
C MET A 74 0.52 0.95 2.08
N THR A 75 -0.02 -0.18 1.64
CA THR A 75 0.71 -1.21 0.89
C THR A 75 0.10 -1.36 -0.51
N GLY A 76 0.94 -1.68 -1.49
CA GLY A 76 0.52 -1.89 -2.87
C GLY A 76 1.71 -2.31 -3.74
N ILE A 77 1.42 -2.80 -4.94
CA ILE A 77 2.42 -3.22 -5.93
C ILE A 77 2.74 -2.11 -6.95
N LEU A 78 1.82 -1.17 -7.12
CA LEU A 78 1.95 -0.04 -8.03
C LEU A 78 2.54 1.18 -7.30
N PRO A 79 3.51 1.87 -7.93
CA PRO A 79 4.04 3.10 -7.36
C PRO A 79 2.97 4.19 -7.37
N ILE A 80 2.58 4.66 -6.18
CA ILE A 80 1.50 5.65 -6.01
C ILE A 80 1.84 6.96 -6.74
N ALA A 81 3.12 7.32 -6.78
CA ALA A 81 3.60 8.50 -7.47
C ALA A 81 3.35 8.48 -8.98
N LYS A 82 3.29 7.29 -9.61
CA LYS A 82 3.05 7.17 -11.07
C LYS A 82 1.57 7.11 -11.43
N GLN A 83 0.71 6.71 -10.50
CA GLN A 83 -0.74 6.58 -10.75
C GLN A 83 -1.49 7.92 -10.74
N LEU A 84 -0.80 9.00 -10.36
CA LEU A 84 -1.41 10.26 -10.05
C LEU A 84 -0.65 11.41 -10.70
N SER A 85 -1.39 12.41 -11.16
CA SER A 85 -0.77 13.69 -11.54
C SER A 85 0.01 14.26 -10.35
N GLN A 86 1.09 14.99 -10.62
CA GLN A 86 2.03 15.59 -9.65
C GLN A 86 1.38 16.31 -8.45
N SER A 87 0.10 16.67 -8.51
CA SER A 87 -0.63 17.44 -7.49
C SER A 87 -1.58 16.63 -6.59
N THR A 88 -1.73 15.32 -6.79
CA THR A 88 -2.87 14.58 -6.20
C THR A 88 -2.52 13.86 -4.89
N LEU A 89 -1.43 13.08 -4.80
CA LEU A 89 -0.94 12.43 -3.56
C LEU A 89 0.61 12.51 -3.40
N ASN A 90 1.19 13.67 -3.66
CA ASN A 90 2.64 13.90 -3.50
C ASN A 90 3.13 14.00 -2.03
N PHE A 91 2.28 13.65 -1.06
CA PHE A 91 2.58 13.75 0.38
C PHE A 91 2.99 12.40 0.99
N PHE A 92 3.07 11.33 0.20
CA PHE A 92 3.58 10.05 0.65
C PHE A 92 5.08 9.93 0.41
N THR A 93 5.79 9.36 1.39
CA THR A 93 7.12 8.79 1.20
C THR A 93 6.95 7.34 0.78
N GLU A 94 7.39 7.00 -0.42
CA GLU A 94 7.32 5.64 -0.96
C GLU A 94 8.60 4.87 -0.63
N TYR A 95 8.43 3.63 -0.19
CA TYR A 95 9.52 2.70 0.11
C TYR A 95 9.29 1.45 -0.73
N SER A 96 10.16 1.19 -1.70
CA SER A 96 10.05 0.05 -2.61
C SER A 96 11.19 -0.94 -2.39
N ILE A 97 10.91 -2.25 -2.56
CA ILE A 97 11.92 -3.30 -2.43
C ILE A 97 13.15 -3.04 -3.33
N LEU A 98 12.91 -2.44 -4.50
CA LEU A 98 13.90 -2.28 -5.56
C LEU A 98 14.89 -1.13 -5.29
N GLU A 99 14.43 -0.06 -4.63
CA GLU A 99 15.19 1.18 -4.51
C GLU A 99 15.54 1.57 -3.07
N ASP A 100 14.97 0.90 -2.07
CA ASP A 100 15.14 1.24 -0.66
C ASP A 100 16.36 0.54 -0.02
N ASP A 101 17.41 1.29 0.28
CA ASP A 101 18.62 0.76 0.92
C ASP A 101 18.50 0.56 2.45
N LYS A 102 17.43 1.07 3.05
CA LYS A 102 17.24 1.13 4.50
C LYS A 102 16.30 0.05 5.01
N TYR A 103 15.22 -0.22 4.28
CA TYR A 103 14.16 -1.12 4.72
C TYR A 103 13.99 -2.36 3.83
N TYR A 104 14.76 -2.54 2.75
CA TYR A 104 14.62 -3.72 1.86
C TYR A 104 14.59 -5.07 2.59
N GLN A 105 15.38 -5.20 3.67
CA GLN A 105 15.49 -6.42 4.48
C GLN A 105 14.21 -6.79 5.23
N TYR A 106 13.23 -5.89 5.33
CA TYR A 106 11.96 -6.14 6.03
C TYR A 106 10.84 -6.59 5.09
N PHE A 107 11.04 -6.56 3.77
CA PHE A 107 10.03 -6.97 2.79
C PHE A 107 9.99 -8.49 2.55
N GLY A 108 10.91 -9.25 3.15
CA GLY A 108 11.00 -10.69 3.01
C GLY A 108 12.28 -11.20 3.67
N PHE A 109 12.57 -12.49 3.52
CA PHE A 109 13.81 -13.05 4.01
C PHE A 109 14.98 -12.63 3.11
N THR A 110 16.07 -12.20 3.73
CA THR A 110 17.34 -11.98 3.03
C THR A 110 17.98 -13.31 2.61
N GLY A 111 18.83 -13.28 1.59
CA GLY A 111 19.62 -14.46 1.22
C GLY A 111 20.47 -15.01 2.36
N LYS A 112 20.86 -14.19 3.34
CA LYS A 112 21.54 -14.65 4.55
C LYS A 112 20.61 -15.48 5.45
N GLU A 113 19.42 -14.97 5.75
CA GLU A 113 18.43 -15.67 6.57
C GLU A 113 18.00 -16.99 5.93
N VAL A 114 17.79 -17.00 4.60
CA VAL A 114 17.46 -18.26 3.90
C VAL A 114 18.60 -19.26 3.96
N LYS A 115 19.87 -18.83 3.83
CA LYS A 115 21.03 -19.72 4.03
C LYS A 115 21.07 -20.29 5.45
N GLU A 116 20.76 -19.47 6.46
CA GLU A 116 20.71 -19.91 7.86
C GLU A 116 19.59 -20.94 8.10
N LEU A 117 18.41 -20.71 7.53
CA LEU A 117 17.29 -21.66 7.56
C LEU A 117 17.64 -23.00 6.86
N CYS A 118 18.37 -22.96 5.75
CA CYS A 118 18.85 -24.18 5.08
C CYS A 118 19.86 -24.98 5.91
N LYS A 119 20.64 -24.32 6.78
CA LYS A 119 21.56 -25.05 7.70
C LYS A 119 20.79 -25.81 8.77
N ILE A 120 19.65 -25.26 9.21
CA ILE A 120 18.77 -25.90 10.19
C ILE A 120 18.00 -27.06 9.54
N ASN A 121 17.56 -26.89 8.29
CA ASN A 121 16.85 -27.91 7.53
C ASN A 121 17.70 -28.47 6.38
N SER A 122 18.41 -29.57 6.64
CA SER A 122 19.32 -30.21 5.67
C SER A 122 18.64 -30.75 4.39
N LYS A 123 17.31 -30.82 4.34
CA LYS A 123 16.56 -31.19 3.13
C LYS A 123 16.48 -30.05 2.12
N LEU A 124 16.58 -28.80 2.56
CA LEU A 124 16.47 -27.62 1.72
C LEU A 124 17.86 -27.10 1.35
N LYS A 125 18.14 -27.02 0.05
CA LYS A 125 19.38 -26.39 -0.43
C LYS A 125 19.10 -24.97 -0.86
N TYR A 126 19.92 -24.03 -0.38
CA TYR A 126 19.85 -22.62 -0.78
C TYR A 126 19.80 -22.45 -2.31
N LYS A 127 20.62 -23.18 -3.05
CA LYS A 127 20.65 -23.14 -4.52
C LYS A 127 19.32 -23.56 -5.16
N GLU A 128 18.64 -24.56 -4.59
CA GLU A 128 17.34 -25.01 -5.09
C GLU A 128 16.27 -23.94 -4.84
N ILE A 129 16.27 -23.33 -3.65
CA ILE A 129 15.37 -22.20 -3.32
C ILE A 129 15.61 -21.01 -4.25
N CYS A 130 16.87 -20.60 -4.46
CA CYS A 130 17.20 -19.52 -5.41
C CYS A 130 16.74 -19.82 -6.84
N ASN A 131 16.86 -21.07 -7.29
CA ASN A 131 16.44 -21.44 -8.63
C ASN A 131 14.92 -21.44 -8.80
N TRP A 132 14.17 -21.74 -7.72
CA TRP A 132 12.70 -21.69 -7.73
C TRP A 132 12.19 -20.25 -7.59
N TYR A 133 12.95 -19.39 -6.91
CA TYR A 133 12.54 -18.04 -6.62
C TYR A 133 12.85 -17.09 -7.79
N ASN A 134 11.82 -16.75 -8.55
CA ASN A 134 11.85 -15.69 -9.57
C ASN A 134 11.22 -14.39 -9.06
N GLY A 135 11.63 -13.96 -7.86
CA GLY A 135 11.07 -12.77 -7.24
C GLY A 135 12.07 -11.62 -7.13
N TYR A 136 11.92 -10.81 -6.09
CA TYR A 136 12.56 -9.50 -6.03
C TYR A 136 14.04 -9.57 -5.69
N LYS A 137 14.77 -8.59 -6.22
CA LYS A 137 16.13 -8.25 -5.82
C LYS A 137 16.11 -6.87 -5.19
N ALA A 138 16.86 -6.71 -4.12
CA ALA A 138 17.08 -5.43 -3.49
C ALA A 138 17.98 -4.52 -4.34
N TYR A 139 18.16 -3.28 -3.87
CA TYR A 139 19.02 -2.27 -4.50
C TYR A 139 20.47 -2.71 -4.74
N ASN A 140 20.95 -3.71 -3.99
CA ASN A 140 22.30 -4.27 -4.05
C ASN A 140 22.38 -5.62 -4.80
N ASP A 141 21.36 -5.97 -5.58
CA ASP A 141 21.18 -7.26 -6.27
C ASP A 141 21.00 -8.48 -5.36
N ASP A 142 20.94 -8.32 -4.04
CA ASP A 142 20.66 -9.44 -3.15
C ASP A 142 19.20 -9.91 -3.32
N PRO A 143 18.96 -11.24 -3.39
CA PRO A 143 17.61 -11.77 -3.44
C PRO A 143 16.88 -11.52 -2.12
N ILE A 144 15.65 -11.02 -2.21
CA ILE A 144 14.71 -10.89 -1.10
C ILE A 144 13.57 -11.85 -1.33
N PHE A 145 13.48 -12.88 -0.50
CA PHE A 145 12.52 -13.96 -0.62
C PHE A 145 11.23 -13.59 0.09
N ASN A 146 10.22 -13.21 -0.69
CA ASN A 146 8.84 -13.04 -0.25
C ASN A 146 7.91 -14.05 -0.94
N THR A 147 6.65 -14.12 -0.51
CA THR A 147 5.64 -15.07 -1.04
C THR A 147 4.64 -14.33 -1.92
#